data_AF-A0A843JNB5-F1
#
_entry.id   AF-A0A843JNB5-F1
#
_cell.length_a   1.000
_cell.length_b   1.000
_cell.length_c   1.000
_cell.angle_alpha   90.00
_cell.angle_beta   90.00
_cell.angle_gamma   90.00
#
_symmetry.space_group_name_H-M   'P 1'
#
loop_
_entity.id
_entity.type
_entity.pdbx_description
1 polymer ?
#
loop_
_entity_poly.entity_id
_entity_poly.type
_entity_poly.pdbx_seq_one_letter_code
_entity_poly.pdbx_strand_id
1 'polypeptide(L)'
;MSSDSLAPFRANLENRNRWDTIINGPICFLLLISPILFAFYDWGGEDQFYITAFDEYAAPVVASAVEAFMIVVLLFTMYNRFVTHSKRDRMWREALIHHAESQGLGTQALKAEHQAITDKDTFNMVRPLMAVIALTATGSFLAIVFFPMDLTGRFLIWIPVLLGLIIAIPTCVRYPLRHESDQIRFTEVLAETFRSTGEEIMPMPKVVKDTKLWIHVALLLITSGLYAVIWLVMMVRAMNRHLRYQHSYEDHLLQFLEGDKNAFEGALDEEGKVIRKRHMPKNLFITELLLVAICFTYMTRITGIVTDFNMGMVGNTIINNINIEEYYNYGMILLYLALMMLAMRALIGIASGRLQSWRRVIRSCIAFVIPILASMYIYNPGSYVHLFDLNPYVTLAVAYGIILMTVMSVSIRAYYTPKGREMPKVREWFRYVFFGKLYGDEEDSIWEKIKSSIF
;
A
#
# COMPACT_ATOMS: atom_id res chain seq x y z
N MET A 1 -31.97 -25.76 9.16
CA MET A 1 -31.15 -24.53 9.16
C MET A 1 -31.18 -23.97 7.75
N SER A 2 -31.62 -22.74 7.54
CA SER A 2 -31.58 -22.16 6.18
C SER A 2 -30.13 -21.78 5.88
N SER A 3 -29.61 -22.26 4.76
CA SER A 3 -28.33 -21.84 4.19
C SER A 3 -28.21 -20.32 4.01
N ASP A 4 -29.34 -19.63 4.03
CA ASP A 4 -29.48 -18.22 3.69
C ASP A 4 -28.95 -17.27 4.77
N SER A 5 -28.93 -17.68 6.06
CA SER A 5 -28.44 -16.78 7.13
C SER A 5 -26.93 -16.57 7.09
N LEU A 6 -26.18 -17.48 6.46
CA LEU A 6 -24.73 -17.36 6.24
C LEU A 6 -24.38 -16.61 4.95
N ALA A 7 -25.35 -16.30 4.09
CA ALA A 7 -25.09 -15.64 2.82
C ALA A 7 -24.32 -14.30 2.96
N PRO A 8 -24.62 -13.42 3.94
CA PRO A 8 -23.85 -12.19 4.14
C PRO A 8 -22.40 -12.46 4.58
N PHE A 9 -22.18 -13.48 5.43
CA PHE A 9 -20.85 -13.88 5.88
C PHE A 9 -20.03 -14.46 4.72
N ARG A 10 -20.61 -15.36 3.93
CA ARG A 10 -19.99 -15.92 2.71
C ARG A 10 -19.65 -14.81 1.71
N ALA A 11 -20.58 -13.90 1.45
CA ALA A 11 -20.36 -12.77 0.55
C ALA A 11 -19.20 -11.88 1.03
N ASN A 12 -19.08 -11.63 2.34
CA ASN A 12 -17.97 -10.89 2.92
C ASN A 12 -16.61 -11.59 2.66
N LEU A 13 -16.55 -12.92 2.86
CA LEU A 13 -15.36 -13.74 2.63
C LEU A 13 -14.94 -13.78 1.17
N GLU A 14 -15.88 -13.99 0.26
CA GLU A 14 -15.63 -13.99 -1.19
C GLU A 14 -15.07 -12.63 -1.66
N ASN A 15 -15.51 -11.55 -1.01
CA ASN A 15 -15.12 -10.18 -1.32
C ASN A 15 -13.95 -9.64 -0.51
N ARG A 16 -13.37 -10.40 0.42
CA ARG A 16 -12.33 -9.89 1.34
C ARG A 16 -11.16 -9.23 0.62
N ASN A 17 -10.76 -9.79 -0.53
CA ASN A 17 -9.67 -9.23 -1.32
C ASN A 17 -9.98 -7.78 -1.73
N ARG A 18 -11.24 -7.38 -1.98
CA ARG A 18 -11.60 -5.99 -2.30
C ARG A 18 -11.22 -4.99 -1.18
N TRP A 19 -11.27 -5.44 0.07
CA TRP A 19 -11.11 -4.61 1.28
C TRP A 19 -9.75 -4.73 1.95
N ASP A 20 -9.08 -5.88 1.77
CA ASP A 20 -7.80 -6.20 2.40
C ASP A 20 -6.61 -6.03 1.45
N THR A 21 -5.68 -5.14 1.81
CA THR A 21 -4.51 -4.86 1.00
C THR A 21 -3.34 -5.66 1.56
N ILE A 22 -2.73 -6.54 0.77
CA ILE A 22 -1.43 -7.14 1.11
C ILE A 22 -0.34 -6.35 0.38
N ILE A 23 0.65 -5.92 1.15
CA ILE A 23 1.78 -5.13 0.64
C ILE A 23 3.04 -5.99 0.72
N ASN A 24 3.80 -6.14 -0.36
CA ASN A 24 5.01 -6.96 -0.34
C ASN A 24 6.15 -6.25 0.44
N GLY A 25 6.49 -6.78 1.62
CA GLY A 25 7.49 -6.18 2.53
C GLY A 25 8.88 -5.98 1.90
N PRO A 26 9.51 -7.01 1.30
CA PRO A 26 10.73 -6.87 0.50
C PRO A 26 10.66 -5.78 -0.57
N ILE A 27 9.53 -5.65 -1.26
CA ILE A 27 9.35 -4.64 -2.31
C ILE A 27 9.23 -3.23 -1.70
N CYS A 28 8.54 -3.07 -0.57
CA CYS A 28 8.56 -1.81 0.20
C CYS A 28 9.95 -1.44 0.69
N PHE A 29 10.73 -2.43 1.14
CA PHE A 29 12.12 -2.21 1.54
C PHE A 29 12.94 -1.67 0.38
N LEU A 30 12.86 -2.31 -0.80
CA LEU A 30 13.57 -1.88 -2.00
C LEU A 30 13.16 -0.46 -2.43
N LEU A 31 11.86 -0.14 -2.41
CA LEU A 31 11.39 1.21 -2.68
C LEU A 31 12.01 2.24 -1.72
N LEU A 32 11.96 1.97 -0.42
CA LEU A 32 12.41 2.92 0.61
C LEU A 32 13.93 3.08 0.66
N ILE A 33 14.70 2.02 0.42
CA ILE A 33 16.16 2.12 0.44
C ILE A 33 16.71 2.74 -0.86
N SER A 34 15.92 2.77 -1.92
CA SER A 34 16.43 3.18 -3.23
C SER A 34 16.89 4.65 -3.32
N PRO A 35 16.24 5.65 -2.70
CA PRO A 35 16.80 7.01 -2.63
C PRO A 35 18.10 7.07 -1.83
N ILE A 36 18.23 6.27 -0.76
CA ILE A 36 19.46 6.17 0.04
C ILE A 36 20.60 5.61 -0.82
N LEU A 37 20.36 4.50 -1.53
CA LEU A 37 21.36 3.91 -2.43
C LEU A 37 21.77 4.88 -3.54
N PHE A 38 20.81 5.65 -4.06
CA PHE A 38 21.08 6.69 -5.04
C PHE A 38 21.98 7.80 -4.46
N ALA A 39 21.65 8.31 -3.28
CA ALA A 39 22.46 9.33 -2.61
C ALA A 39 23.91 8.86 -2.37
N PHE A 40 24.10 7.59 -1.97
CA PHE A 40 25.44 7.01 -1.81
C PHE A 40 26.17 6.82 -3.14
N TYR A 41 25.47 6.42 -4.21
CA TYR A 41 26.06 6.27 -5.53
C TYR A 41 26.57 7.60 -6.08
N ASP A 42 25.76 8.65 -5.98
CA ASP A 42 26.09 9.98 -6.44
C ASP A 42 27.29 10.55 -5.66
N TRP A 43 27.25 10.44 -4.32
CA TRP A 43 28.37 10.86 -3.46
C TRP A 43 29.68 10.11 -3.77
N GLY A 44 29.61 8.79 -4.03
CA GLY A 44 30.80 8.00 -4.35
C GLY A 44 31.39 8.24 -5.74
N GLY A 45 30.69 8.96 -6.62
CA GLY A 45 31.12 9.26 -8.00
C GLY A 45 31.89 10.57 -8.15
N GLU A 46 31.91 11.44 -7.13
CA GLU A 46 32.42 12.82 -7.22
C GLU A 46 33.95 13.00 -7.17
N ASP A 47 34.74 11.92 -7.15
CA ASP A 47 36.22 11.99 -7.18
C ASP A 47 36.81 12.67 -8.46
N GLN A 48 35.99 13.19 -9.40
CA GLN A 48 36.47 13.72 -10.69
C GLN A 48 36.04 15.15 -11.08
N PHE A 49 35.19 15.85 -10.35
CA PHE A 49 34.83 17.22 -10.71
C PHE A 49 34.98 18.18 -9.53
N TYR A 50 35.75 19.25 -9.74
CA TYR A 50 35.88 20.37 -8.81
C TYR A 50 34.52 21.06 -8.68
N ILE A 51 33.76 20.73 -7.63
CA ILE A 51 32.50 21.38 -7.34
C ILE A 51 32.57 22.00 -5.93
N THR A 52 32.01 23.20 -5.78
CA THR A 52 32.02 23.95 -4.52
C THR A 52 31.20 23.24 -3.44
N ALA A 53 31.55 23.42 -2.15
CA ALA A 53 30.93 22.76 -1.00
C ALA A 53 29.39 22.93 -0.86
N PHE A 54 28.75 23.78 -1.67
CA PHE A 54 27.29 23.92 -1.71
C PHE A 54 26.62 22.89 -2.65
N ASP A 55 27.36 22.40 -3.63
CA ASP A 55 26.87 21.44 -4.63
C ASP A 55 26.95 19.99 -4.13
N GLU A 56 27.95 19.67 -3.30
CA GLU A 56 28.16 18.33 -2.68
C GLU A 56 26.93 17.82 -1.90
N TYR A 57 26.03 18.71 -1.45
CA TYR A 57 24.87 18.35 -0.62
C TYR A 57 23.53 18.42 -1.35
N ALA A 58 23.48 18.92 -2.59
CA ALA A 58 22.21 19.12 -3.29
C ALA A 58 21.49 17.79 -3.55
N ALA A 59 22.17 16.81 -4.13
CA ALA A 59 21.59 15.51 -4.44
C ALA A 59 21.21 14.70 -3.18
N PRO A 60 22.03 14.60 -2.11
CA PRO A 60 21.62 13.97 -0.86
C PRO A 60 20.38 14.60 -0.23
N VAL A 61 20.25 15.94 -0.25
CA VAL A 61 19.09 16.65 0.29
C VAL A 61 17.82 16.34 -0.51
N VAL A 62 17.91 16.34 -1.85
CA VAL A 62 16.78 16.03 -2.72
C VAL A 62 16.38 14.55 -2.59
N ALA A 63 17.35 13.64 -2.58
CA ALA A 63 17.10 12.21 -2.39
C ALA A 63 16.41 11.93 -1.04
N SER A 64 16.84 12.60 0.03
CA SER A 64 16.19 12.53 1.34
C SER A 64 14.75 13.05 1.28
N ALA A 65 14.50 14.16 0.57
CA ALA A 65 13.16 14.71 0.36
C ALA A 65 12.23 13.74 -0.38
N VAL A 66 12.75 13.07 -1.42
CA VAL A 66 12.04 12.00 -2.14
C VAL A 66 11.73 10.83 -1.20
N GLU A 67 12.71 10.37 -0.40
CA GLU A 67 12.51 9.28 0.56
C GLU A 67 11.39 9.59 1.56
N ALA A 68 11.44 10.78 2.17
CA ALA A 68 10.44 11.17 3.14
C ALA A 68 9.05 11.28 2.53
N PHE A 69 8.95 11.81 1.30
CA PHE A 69 7.71 11.80 0.54
C PHE A 69 7.17 10.37 0.36
N MET A 70 8.02 9.41 -0.03
CA MET A 70 7.62 8.02 -0.16
C MET A 70 7.16 7.41 1.16
N ILE A 71 7.87 7.68 2.26
CA ILE A 71 7.50 7.21 3.60
C ILE A 71 6.09 7.71 3.96
N VAL A 72 5.82 9.00 3.74
CA VAL A 72 4.50 9.59 4.03
C VAL A 72 3.41 8.98 3.15
N VAL A 73 3.66 8.77 1.86
CA VAL A 73 2.72 8.11 0.94
C VAL A 73 2.45 6.66 1.38
N LEU A 74 3.47 5.93 1.81
CA LEU A 74 3.33 4.56 2.31
C LEU A 74 2.54 4.52 3.62
N LEU A 75 2.82 5.42 4.57
CA LEU A 75 2.07 5.55 5.82
C LEU A 75 0.61 5.89 5.56
N PHE A 76 0.33 6.84 4.66
CA PHE A 76 -1.04 7.15 4.25
C PHE A 76 -1.73 5.94 3.62
N THR A 77 -1.02 5.15 2.82
CA THR A 77 -1.58 3.95 2.20
C THR A 77 -1.83 2.84 3.22
N MET A 78 -0.93 2.65 4.19
CA MET A 78 -1.12 1.75 5.32
C MET A 78 -2.33 2.16 6.16
N TYR A 79 -2.46 3.46 6.43
CA TYR A 79 -3.61 3.98 7.16
C TYR A 79 -4.92 3.71 6.42
N ASN A 80 -5.01 4.02 5.12
CA ASN A 80 -6.20 3.69 4.33
C ASN A 80 -6.51 2.19 4.29
N ARG A 81 -5.47 1.34 4.29
CA ARG A 81 -5.63 -0.12 4.42
C ARG A 81 -6.30 -0.49 5.74
N PHE A 82 -5.97 0.15 6.85
CA PHE A 82 -6.62 -0.10 8.14
C PHE A 82 -8.09 0.31 8.11
N VAL A 83 -8.41 1.47 7.53
CA VAL A 83 -9.79 1.94 7.37
C VAL A 83 -10.62 0.94 6.56
N THR A 84 -10.11 0.47 5.41
CA THR A 84 -10.87 -0.46 4.56
C THR A 84 -11.02 -1.83 5.21
N HIS A 85 -10.00 -2.28 5.94
CA HIS A 85 -10.05 -3.54 6.69
C HIS A 85 -11.03 -3.49 7.86
N SER A 86 -10.96 -2.46 8.72
CA SER A 86 -11.92 -2.25 9.82
C SER A 86 -13.37 -2.19 9.31
N LYS A 87 -13.61 -1.52 8.18
CA LYS A 87 -14.93 -1.50 7.54
C LYS A 87 -15.43 -2.89 7.16
N ARG A 88 -14.58 -3.74 6.55
CA ARG A 88 -14.94 -5.12 6.23
C ARG A 88 -15.27 -5.92 7.48
N ASP A 89 -14.46 -5.75 8.52
CA ASP A 89 -14.61 -6.49 9.77
C ASP A 89 -15.89 -6.12 10.51
N ARG A 90 -16.32 -4.86 10.40
CA ARG A 90 -17.64 -4.46 10.91
C ARG A 90 -18.76 -5.28 10.29
N MET A 91 -18.75 -5.40 8.97
CA MET A 91 -19.73 -6.19 8.22
C MET A 91 -19.63 -7.68 8.54
N TRP A 92 -18.42 -8.18 8.76
CA TRP A 92 -18.17 -9.54 9.21
C TRP A 92 -18.83 -9.81 10.59
N ARG A 93 -18.62 -8.92 11.56
CA ARG A 93 -19.23 -9.01 12.90
C ARG A 93 -20.76 -8.93 12.83
N GLU A 94 -21.30 -8.00 12.05
CA GLU A 94 -22.74 -7.85 11.82
C GLU A 94 -23.36 -9.14 11.24
N ALA A 95 -22.72 -9.73 10.23
CA ALA A 95 -23.19 -10.99 9.63
C ALA A 95 -23.22 -12.13 10.64
N LEU A 96 -22.23 -12.24 11.53
CA LEU A 96 -22.21 -13.26 12.58
C LEU A 96 -23.26 -13.02 13.66
N ILE A 97 -23.53 -11.75 14.01
CA ILE A 97 -24.63 -11.40 14.93
C ILE A 97 -25.96 -11.83 14.33
N HIS A 98 -26.23 -11.47 13.07
CA HIS A 98 -27.47 -11.85 12.39
C HIS A 98 -27.61 -13.37 12.25
N HIS A 99 -26.51 -14.08 12.01
CA HIS A 99 -26.52 -15.54 12.01
C HIS A 99 -26.92 -16.09 13.38
N ALA A 100 -26.32 -15.60 14.47
CA ALA A 100 -26.68 -16.01 15.83
C ALA A 100 -28.15 -15.68 16.17
N GLU A 101 -28.67 -14.52 15.75
CA GLU A 101 -30.08 -14.15 15.88
C GLU A 101 -30.99 -15.12 15.13
N SER A 102 -30.61 -15.52 13.92
CA SER A 102 -31.38 -16.47 13.11
C SER A 102 -31.46 -17.87 13.72
N GLN A 103 -30.50 -18.22 14.60
CA GLN A 103 -30.50 -19.45 15.39
C GLN A 103 -31.23 -19.29 16.73
N GLY A 104 -31.81 -18.12 17.01
CA GLY A 104 -32.53 -17.83 18.25
C GLY A 104 -31.62 -17.60 19.46
N LEU A 105 -30.35 -17.26 19.26
CA LEU A 105 -29.38 -17.05 20.34
C LEU A 105 -29.48 -15.65 20.94
N GLY A 106 -29.15 -15.53 22.23
CA GLY A 106 -29.07 -14.25 22.92
C GLY A 106 -27.88 -13.42 22.46
N THR A 107 -28.09 -12.44 21.56
CA THR A 107 -26.98 -11.67 20.96
C THR A 107 -26.64 -10.36 21.67
N GLN A 108 -27.19 -10.10 22.86
CA GLN A 108 -26.97 -8.83 23.58
C GLN A 108 -25.49 -8.56 23.87
N ALA A 109 -24.75 -9.58 24.33
CA ALA A 109 -23.32 -9.46 24.59
C ALA A 109 -22.51 -9.21 23.29
N LEU A 110 -22.86 -9.90 22.20
CA LEU A 110 -22.23 -9.71 20.89
C LEU A 110 -22.44 -8.29 20.34
N LYS A 111 -23.67 -7.78 20.45
CA LYS A 111 -24.01 -6.40 20.04
C LYS A 111 -23.28 -5.36 20.88
N ALA A 112 -23.19 -5.57 22.20
CA ALA A 112 -22.45 -4.69 23.09
C ALA A 112 -20.96 -4.64 22.73
N GLU A 113 -20.32 -5.80 22.51
CA GLU A 113 -18.91 -5.85 22.12
C GLU A 113 -18.68 -5.28 20.72
N HIS A 114 -19.57 -5.57 19.75
CA HIS A 114 -19.55 -4.95 18.43
C HIS A 114 -19.58 -3.41 18.52
N GLN A 115 -20.49 -2.85 19.31
CA GLN A 115 -20.61 -1.41 19.50
C GLN A 115 -19.35 -0.84 20.16
N ALA A 116 -18.84 -1.49 21.21
CA ALA A 116 -17.62 -1.06 21.89
C ALA A 116 -16.39 -1.03 20.97
N ILE A 117 -16.29 -1.96 20.02
CA ILE A 117 -15.24 -1.97 18.98
C ILE A 117 -15.50 -0.87 17.93
N THR A 118 -16.74 -0.69 17.51
CA THR A 118 -17.13 0.33 16.52
C THR A 118 -16.92 1.75 17.03
N ASP A 119 -17.21 2.03 18.31
CA ASP A 119 -16.99 3.35 18.94
C ASP A 119 -15.50 3.69 19.05
N LYS A 120 -14.67 2.65 19.17
CA LYS A 120 -13.21 2.72 19.22
C LYS A 120 -12.57 3.04 17.87
N ASP A 121 -13.26 2.81 16.75
CA ASP A 121 -12.79 3.07 15.38
C ASP A 121 -12.72 4.59 15.09
N THR A 122 -11.71 5.28 15.61
CA THR A 122 -11.53 6.75 15.45
C THR A 122 -11.02 7.18 14.07
N PHE A 123 -11.19 6.35 13.05
CA PHE A 123 -10.64 6.56 11.72
C PHE A 123 -11.14 7.83 11.03
N ASN A 124 -12.40 8.22 11.26
CA ASN A 124 -12.96 9.41 10.63
C ASN A 124 -12.28 10.70 11.09
N MET A 125 -11.73 10.74 12.32
CA MET A 125 -11.02 11.91 12.83
C MET A 125 -9.55 11.94 12.41
N VAL A 126 -8.90 10.78 12.33
CA VAL A 126 -7.46 10.69 12.00
C VAL A 126 -7.22 10.74 10.49
N ARG A 127 -8.17 10.34 9.65
CA ARG A 127 -8.04 10.38 8.19
C ARG A 127 -7.79 11.78 7.61
N PRO A 128 -8.55 12.84 7.96
CA PRO A 128 -8.26 14.18 7.45
C PRO A 128 -6.90 14.67 7.92
N LEU A 129 -6.51 14.37 9.17
CA LEU A 129 -5.17 14.69 9.69
C LEU A 129 -4.07 14.01 8.87
N MET A 130 -4.21 12.72 8.56
CA MET A 130 -3.27 11.98 7.70
C MET A 130 -3.22 12.54 6.26
N ALA A 131 -4.35 13.01 5.73
CA ALA A 131 -4.40 13.66 4.43
C ALA A 131 -3.69 15.02 4.45
N VAL A 132 -3.90 15.82 5.50
CA VAL A 132 -3.18 17.09 5.71
C VAL A 132 -1.69 16.85 5.82
N ILE A 133 -1.25 15.86 6.60
CA ILE A 133 0.17 15.46 6.70
C ILE A 133 0.75 15.12 5.32
N ALA A 134 0.04 14.33 4.52
CA ALA A 134 0.48 13.96 3.18
C ALA A 134 0.55 15.18 2.24
N LEU A 135 -0.42 16.08 2.30
CA LEU A 135 -0.44 17.31 1.52
C LEU A 135 0.71 18.25 1.93
N THR A 136 0.94 18.43 3.23
CA THR A 136 2.04 19.26 3.73
C THR A 136 3.38 18.66 3.35
N ALA A 137 3.58 17.35 3.47
CA ALA A 137 4.82 16.71 3.03
C ALA A 137 5.04 16.86 1.51
N THR A 138 3.98 16.76 0.72
CA THR A 138 4.04 17.03 -0.72
C THR A 138 4.42 18.48 -0.99
N GLY A 139 3.79 19.44 -0.29
CA GLY A 139 4.11 20.86 -0.40
C GLY A 139 5.55 21.17 0.00
N SER A 140 6.03 20.58 1.11
CA SER A 140 7.43 20.68 1.54
C SER A 140 8.39 20.15 0.48
N PHE A 141 8.10 18.98 -0.09
CA PHE A 141 8.89 18.42 -1.18
C PHE A 141 8.93 19.36 -2.40
N LEU A 142 7.77 19.81 -2.88
CA LEU A 142 7.69 20.73 -4.02
C LEU A 142 8.42 22.05 -3.74
N ALA A 143 8.38 22.53 -2.51
CA ALA A 143 9.06 23.76 -2.15
C ALA A 143 10.60 23.60 -2.07
N ILE A 144 11.12 22.46 -1.59
CA ILE A 144 12.55 22.12 -1.71
C ILE A 144 12.99 22.10 -3.18
N VAL A 145 12.10 21.61 -4.04
CA VAL A 145 12.37 21.42 -5.46
C VAL A 145 12.30 22.74 -6.24
N PHE A 146 11.32 23.60 -5.96
CA PHE A 146 11.05 24.78 -6.78
C PHE A 146 11.60 26.09 -6.24
N PHE A 147 11.85 26.21 -4.93
CA PHE A 147 12.31 27.47 -4.35
C PHE A 147 13.79 27.39 -3.96
N PRO A 148 14.63 28.34 -4.41
CA PRO A 148 15.98 28.48 -3.89
C PRO A 148 15.90 28.89 -2.41
N MET A 149 15.97 27.90 -1.53
CA MET A 149 16.01 28.10 -0.09
C MET A 149 17.44 27.91 0.41
N ASP A 150 17.85 28.78 1.33
CA ASP A 150 19.04 28.57 2.14
C ASP A 150 18.87 27.30 3.01
N LEU A 151 19.96 26.87 3.64
CA LEU A 151 19.96 25.68 4.48
C LEU A 151 18.89 25.76 5.59
N THR A 152 18.70 26.95 6.16
CA THR A 152 17.68 27.23 7.18
C THR A 152 16.26 26.98 6.67
N GLY A 153 15.90 27.54 5.51
CA GLY A 153 14.60 27.34 4.88
C GLY A 153 14.33 25.87 4.55
N ARG A 154 15.35 25.16 4.06
CA ARG A 154 15.26 23.71 3.83
C ARG A 154 15.01 22.95 5.14
N PHE A 155 15.70 23.27 6.24
CA PHE A 155 15.45 22.64 7.54
C PHE A 155 14.05 22.92 8.09
N LEU A 156 13.54 24.14 7.98
CA LEU A 156 12.22 24.49 8.50
C LEU A 156 11.10 23.71 7.78
N ILE A 157 11.29 23.41 6.50
CA ILE A 157 10.31 22.67 5.69
C ILE A 157 10.20 21.19 6.05
N TRP A 158 11.20 20.67 6.78
CA TRP A 158 11.20 19.32 7.33
C TRP A 158 10.37 19.18 8.60
N ILE A 159 10.14 20.27 9.33
CA ILE A 159 9.39 20.25 10.60
C ILE A 159 7.97 19.66 10.41
N PRO A 160 7.16 20.09 9.42
CA PRO A 160 5.84 19.51 9.22
C PRO A 160 5.87 18.03 8.83
N VAL A 161 6.88 17.61 8.06
CA VAL A 161 7.09 16.20 7.68
C VAL A 161 7.35 15.37 8.93
N LEU A 162 8.28 15.82 9.79
CA LEU A 162 8.63 15.15 11.04
C LEU A 162 7.42 15.07 11.99
N LEU A 163 6.68 16.16 12.17
CA LEU A 163 5.44 16.16 12.96
C LEU A 163 4.43 15.16 12.40
N GLY A 164 4.30 15.11 11.08
CA GLY A 164 3.47 14.13 10.40
C GLY A 164 3.86 12.68 10.69
N LEU A 165 5.16 12.38 10.66
CA LEU A 165 5.68 11.05 11.02
C LEU A 165 5.41 10.71 12.48
N ILE A 166 5.61 11.65 13.40
CA ILE A 166 5.37 11.48 14.84
C ILE A 166 3.90 11.12 15.12
N ILE A 167 2.95 11.66 14.35
CA ILE A 167 1.52 11.37 14.48
C ILE A 167 1.15 10.05 13.79
N ALA A 168 1.65 9.85 12.57
CA ALA A 168 1.28 8.71 11.72
C ALA A 168 1.81 7.37 12.26
N ILE A 169 3.05 7.35 12.73
CA ILE A 169 3.74 6.12 13.13
C ILE A 169 3.05 5.43 14.33
N PRO A 170 2.77 6.10 15.46
CA PRO A 170 2.11 5.44 16.60
C PRO A 170 0.77 4.80 16.23
N THR A 171 -0.01 5.50 15.41
CA THR A 171 -1.29 5.01 14.89
C THR A 171 -1.07 3.72 14.10
N CYS A 172 -0.14 3.73 13.15
CA CYS A 172 0.10 2.60 12.28
C CYS A 172 0.77 1.40 12.99
N VAL A 173 1.56 1.65 14.03
CA VAL A 173 2.26 0.62 14.81
C VAL A 173 1.31 -0.09 15.77
N ARG A 174 0.47 0.67 16.49
CA ARG A 174 -0.42 0.12 17.51
C ARG A 174 -1.67 -0.53 16.92
N TYR A 175 -2.07 -0.12 15.73
CA TYR A 175 -3.32 -0.56 15.14
C TYR A 175 -3.44 -2.09 14.99
N PRO A 176 -2.49 -2.83 14.36
CA PRO A 176 -2.64 -4.28 14.19
C PRO A 176 -2.86 -5.03 15.50
N LEU A 177 -2.14 -4.65 16.56
CA LEU A 177 -2.25 -5.28 17.88
C LEU A 177 -3.59 -4.96 18.56
N ARG A 178 -3.99 -3.68 18.56
CA ARG A 178 -5.27 -3.24 19.14
C ARG A 178 -6.43 -3.93 18.43
N HIS A 179 -6.39 -3.94 17.11
CA HIS A 179 -7.43 -4.52 16.27
C HIS A 179 -7.53 -6.03 16.43
N GLU A 180 -6.40 -6.75 16.48
CA GLU A 180 -6.39 -8.18 16.81
C GLU A 180 -6.99 -8.44 18.20
N SER A 181 -6.63 -7.64 19.21
CA SER A 181 -7.18 -7.78 20.56
C SER A 181 -8.71 -7.56 20.59
N ASP A 182 -9.20 -6.58 19.82
CA ASP A 182 -10.64 -6.32 19.68
C ASP A 182 -11.35 -7.50 18.98
N GLN A 183 -10.73 -8.12 17.97
CA GLN A 183 -11.29 -9.32 17.32
C GLN A 183 -11.32 -10.54 18.22
N ILE A 184 -10.26 -10.80 18.98
CA ILE A 184 -10.19 -11.93 19.91
C ILE A 184 -11.35 -11.85 20.90
N ARG A 185 -11.54 -10.69 21.53
CA ARG A 185 -12.66 -10.45 22.47
C ARG A 185 -14.01 -10.71 21.82
N PHE A 186 -14.22 -10.22 20.59
CA PHE A 186 -15.46 -10.51 19.86
C PHE A 186 -15.67 -12.01 19.61
N THR A 187 -14.62 -12.73 19.20
CA THR A 187 -14.70 -14.19 18.95
C THR A 187 -14.86 -15.01 20.22
N GLU A 188 -14.36 -14.54 21.37
CA GLU A 188 -14.62 -15.16 22.68
C GLU A 188 -16.10 -15.04 23.06
N VAL A 189 -16.69 -13.86 22.89
CA VAL A 189 -18.13 -13.64 23.13
C VAL A 189 -18.98 -14.45 22.16
N LEU A 190 -18.53 -14.59 20.90
CA LEU A 190 -19.17 -15.45 19.91
C LEU A 190 -19.15 -16.91 20.35
N ALA A 191 -17.99 -17.42 20.75
CA ALA A 191 -17.84 -18.78 21.25
C ALA A 191 -18.75 -19.05 22.45
N GLU A 192 -18.84 -18.13 23.40
CA GLU A 192 -19.74 -18.25 24.55
C GLU A 192 -21.21 -18.28 24.13
N THR A 193 -21.59 -17.45 23.16
CA THR A 193 -22.97 -17.38 22.65
C THR A 193 -23.40 -18.72 22.02
N PHE A 194 -22.52 -19.32 21.22
CA PHE A 194 -22.78 -20.59 20.53
C PHE A 194 -22.62 -21.82 21.44
N ARG A 195 -21.87 -21.73 22.54
CA ARG A 195 -21.74 -22.83 23.52
C ARG A 195 -23.10 -23.31 24.04
N SER A 196 -24.07 -22.41 24.17
CA SER A 196 -25.44 -22.74 24.58
C SER A 196 -26.15 -23.75 23.65
N THR A 197 -25.70 -23.87 22.40
CA THR A 197 -26.22 -24.83 21.40
C THR A 197 -25.41 -26.13 21.30
N GLY A 198 -24.36 -26.28 22.10
CA GLY A 198 -23.40 -27.38 21.98
C GLY A 198 -22.41 -27.22 20.83
N GLU A 199 -22.32 -26.02 20.24
CA GLU A 199 -21.30 -25.67 19.24
C GLU A 199 -20.08 -25.06 19.93
N GLU A 200 -18.92 -25.70 19.78
CA GLU A 200 -17.64 -25.23 20.32
C GLU A 200 -16.86 -24.45 19.26
N ILE A 201 -17.21 -23.18 19.06
CA ILE A 201 -16.43 -22.28 18.20
C ILE A 201 -15.12 -21.95 18.91
N MET A 202 -13.99 -22.18 18.24
CA MET A 202 -12.68 -21.76 18.75
C MET A 202 -12.54 -20.22 18.64
N PRO A 203 -12.17 -19.50 19.71
CA PRO A 203 -11.80 -18.09 19.61
C PRO A 203 -10.55 -17.91 18.73
N MET A 204 -10.41 -16.74 18.10
CA MET A 204 -9.22 -16.44 17.30
C MET A 204 -7.97 -16.39 18.20
N PRO A 205 -6.85 -17.05 17.84
CA PRO A 205 -5.61 -16.97 18.62
C PRO A 205 -4.89 -15.62 18.41
N LYS A 206 -4.10 -15.19 19.40
CA LYS A 206 -3.22 -14.01 19.29
C LYS A 206 -1.96 -14.34 18.49
N VAL A 207 -1.65 -13.52 17.48
CA VAL A 207 -0.56 -13.78 16.50
C VAL A 207 0.37 -12.59 16.36
N VAL A 208 -0.14 -11.36 16.51
CA VAL A 208 0.66 -10.15 16.51
C VAL A 208 1.35 -10.03 17.88
N LYS A 209 2.69 -10.03 17.84
CA LYS A 209 3.49 -9.87 19.05
C LYS A 209 3.37 -8.45 19.59
N ASP A 210 3.36 -8.32 20.90
CA ASP A 210 3.43 -7.01 21.56
C ASP A 210 4.77 -6.34 21.23
N THR A 211 4.70 -5.15 20.63
CA THR A 211 5.89 -4.34 20.31
C THR A 211 6.03 -3.21 21.30
N LYS A 212 7.20 -3.12 21.95
CA LYS A 212 7.54 -2.02 22.86
C LYS A 212 7.93 -0.79 22.03
N LEU A 213 6.99 0.16 21.88
CA LEU A 213 7.17 1.37 21.06
C LEU A 213 8.47 2.14 21.37
N TRP A 214 8.85 2.23 22.64
CA TRP A 214 10.06 2.96 23.07
C TRP A 214 11.35 2.36 22.50
N ILE A 215 11.41 1.04 22.26
CA ILE A 215 12.58 0.39 21.64
C ILE A 215 12.74 0.91 20.21
N HIS A 216 11.64 1.01 19.47
CA HIS A 216 11.67 1.51 18.10
C HIS A 216 12.06 2.99 18.04
N VAL A 217 11.59 3.79 19.00
CA VAL A 217 12.00 5.20 19.13
C VAL A 217 13.50 5.30 19.44
N ALA A 218 14.01 4.50 20.37
CA ALA A 218 15.44 4.46 20.69
C ALA A 218 16.30 4.06 19.49
N LEU A 219 15.88 3.02 18.74
CA LEU A 219 16.58 2.59 17.52
C LEU A 219 16.52 3.64 16.41
N LEU A 220 15.40 4.36 16.27
CA LEU A 220 15.29 5.49 15.33
C LEU A 220 16.31 6.58 15.67
N LEU A 221 16.44 6.94 16.94
CA LEU A 221 17.40 7.97 17.40
C LEU A 221 18.85 7.51 17.22
N ILE A 222 19.19 6.29 17.63
CA ILE A 222 20.57 5.74 17.53
C ILE A 222 21.02 5.61 16.07
N THR A 223 20.10 5.36 15.15
CA THR A 223 20.40 5.19 13.72
C THR A 223 20.16 6.46 12.90
N SER A 224 19.92 7.60 13.55
CA SER A 224 19.60 8.87 12.88
C SER A 224 18.49 8.74 11.83
N GLY A 225 17.49 7.89 12.10
CA GLY A 225 16.35 7.67 11.22
C GLY A 225 16.48 6.48 10.25
N LEU A 226 17.66 5.91 10.00
CA LEU A 226 17.83 4.78 9.07
C LEU A 226 16.97 3.55 9.45
N TYR A 227 16.73 3.35 10.74
CA TYR A 227 15.85 2.30 11.24
C TYR A 227 14.38 2.45 10.78
N ALA A 228 13.94 3.64 10.35
CA ALA A 228 12.57 3.88 9.88
C ALA A 228 12.18 2.92 8.74
N VAL A 229 13.10 2.65 7.80
CA VAL A 229 12.88 1.72 6.69
C VAL A 229 12.58 0.31 7.19
N ILE A 230 13.41 -0.19 8.12
CA ILE A 230 13.24 -1.52 8.74
C ILE A 230 11.92 -1.56 9.51
N TRP A 231 11.63 -0.50 10.26
CA TRP A 231 10.43 -0.43 11.09
C TRP A 231 9.14 -0.45 10.25
N LEU A 232 9.08 0.30 9.15
CA LEU A 232 7.96 0.28 8.21
C LEU A 232 7.74 -1.13 7.61
N VAL A 233 8.82 -1.81 7.24
CA VAL A 233 8.76 -3.20 6.75
C VAL A 233 8.22 -4.14 7.83
N MET A 234 8.62 -3.96 9.09
CA MET A 234 8.08 -4.73 10.22
C MET A 234 6.58 -4.48 10.41
N MET A 235 6.12 -3.24 10.29
CA MET A 235 4.69 -2.90 10.40
C MET A 235 3.87 -3.52 9.27
N VAL A 236 4.37 -3.46 8.02
CA VAL A 236 3.77 -4.15 6.87
C VAL A 236 3.69 -5.66 7.11
N ARG A 237 4.76 -6.27 7.63
CA ARG A 237 4.81 -7.70 7.95
C ARG A 237 3.81 -8.08 9.04
N ALA A 238 3.68 -7.26 10.09
CA ALA A 238 2.73 -7.48 11.18
C ALA A 238 1.28 -7.49 10.65
N MET A 239 0.89 -6.45 9.90
CA MET A 239 -0.46 -6.40 9.32
C MET A 239 -0.71 -7.50 8.28
N ASN A 240 0.28 -7.87 7.46
CA ASN A 240 0.14 -8.99 6.53
C ASN A 240 0.02 -10.34 7.23
N ARG A 241 0.58 -10.48 8.44
CA ARG A 241 0.45 -11.68 9.26
C ARG A 241 -0.97 -11.76 9.84
N HIS A 242 -1.42 -10.65 10.45
CA HIS A 242 -2.78 -10.48 10.93
C HIS A 242 -3.82 -10.88 9.88
N LEU A 243 -3.79 -10.24 8.70
CA LEU A 243 -4.75 -10.52 7.63
C LEU A 243 -4.76 -11.98 7.19
N ARG A 244 -3.58 -12.60 7.04
CA ARG A 244 -3.49 -14.00 6.62
C ARG A 244 -4.06 -14.95 7.67
N TYR A 245 -3.86 -14.64 8.95
CA TYR A 245 -4.45 -15.41 10.02
C TYR A 245 -5.95 -15.27 10.09
N GLN A 246 -6.42 -14.03 10.04
CA GLN A 246 -7.84 -13.76 10.06
C GLN A 246 -8.55 -14.41 8.87
N HIS A 247 -7.98 -14.34 7.66
CA HIS A 247 -8.52 -15.03 6.49
C HIS A 247 -8.62 -16.54 6.67
N SER A 248 -7.65 -17.15 7.34
CA SER A 248 -7.67 -18.56 7.66
C SER A 248 -8.76 -18.87 8.69
N TYR A 249 -8.80 -18.11 9.78
CA TYR A 249 -9.81 -18.25 10.82
C TYR A 249 -11.23 -18.12 10.25
N GLU A 250 -11.48 -17.10 9.43
CA GLU A 250 -12.74 -16.87 8.71
C GLU A 250 -13.12 -18.06 7.81
N ASP A 251 -12.16 -18.59 7.03
CA ASP A 251 -12.40 -19.74 6.14
C ASP A 251 -12.82 -20.99 6.93
N HIS A 252 -12.23 -21.25 8.11
CA HIS A 252 -12.59 -22.40 8.96
C HIS A 252 -13.88 -22.15 9.76
N LEU A 253 -14.11 -20.92 10.22
CA LEU A 253 -15.36 -20.55 10.88
C LEU A 253 -16.56 -20.74 9.94
N LEU A 254 -16.42 -20.38 8.65
CA LEU A 254 -17.48 -20.63 7.67
C LEU A 254 -17.75 -22.12 7.48
N GLN A 255 -16.70 -22.93 7.32
CA GLN A 255 -16.85 -24.39 7.18
C GLN A 255 -17.51 -25.02 8.41
N PHE A 256 -17.12 -24.57 9.61
CA PHE A 256 -17.73 -24.99 10.86
C PHE A 256 -19.22 -24.67 10.92
N LEU A 257 -19.59 -23.42 10.63
CA LEU A 257 -20.99 -22.98 10.61
C LEU A 257 -21.82 -23.65 9.49
N GLU A 258 -21.17 -24.13 8.44
CA GLU A 258 -21.78 -24.94 7.37
C GLU A 258 -21.94 -26.42 7.74
N GLY A 259 -21.43 -26.84 8.91
CA GLY A 259 -21.63 -28.17 9.49
C GLY A 259 -20.39 -29.04 9.58
N ASP A 260 -19.23 -28.59 9.09
CA ASP A 260 -17.97 -29.30 9.26
C ASP A 260 -17.38 -29.06 10.65
N LYS A 261 -17.79 -29.89 11.62
CA LYS A 261 -17.35 -29.78 13.02
C LYS A 261 -15.83 -29.92 13.20
N ASN A 262 -15.15 -30.53 12.24
CA ASN A 262 -13.71 -30.74 12.26
C ASN A 262 -12.97 -29.64 11.49
N ALA A 263 -13.65 -28.59 11.03
CA ALA A 263 -13.01 -27.50 10.27
C ALA A 263 -11.86 -26.83 11.03
N PHE A 264 -11.87 -26.83 12.36
CA PHE A 264 -10.75 -26.30 13.15
C PHE A 264 -9.64 -27.33 13.41
N GLU A 265 -9.89 -28.64 13.21
CA GLU A 265 -8.88 -29.69 13.34
C GLU A 265 -7.87 -29.59 12.20
N GLY A 266 -6.65 -29.12 12.51
CA GLY A 266 -5.59 -28.90 11.52
C GLY A 266 -5.58 -27.51 10.86
N ALA A 267 -6.43 -26.58 11.32
CA ALA A 267 -6.42 -25.18 10.87
C ALA A 267 -5.15 -24.42 11.29
N LEU A 268 -4.50 -24.89 12.36
CA LEU A 268 -3.30 -24.35 12.98
C LEU A 268 -2.27 -25.49 13.09
N ASP A 269 -1.01 -25.25 12.72
CA ASP A 269 0.07 -26.19 13.08
C ASP A 269 0.35 -26.16 14.60
N GLU A 270 1.22 -27.05 15.09
CA GLU A 270 1.55 -27.17 16.52
C GLU A 270 2.12 -25.87 17.14
N GLU A 271 2.58 -24.94 16.30
CA GLU A 271 3.06 -23.61 16.70
C GLU A 271 1.98 -22.53 16.54
N GLY A 272 0.75 -22.94 16.25
CA GLY A 272 -0.40 -22.10 16.00
C GLY A 272 -0.43 -21.48 14.62
N LYS A 273 0.46 -21.81 13.67
CA LYS A 273 0.60 -21.15 12.36
C LYS A 273 -0.35 -21.70 11.30
N VAL A 274 -0.87 -20.79 10.48
CA VAL A 274 -1.72 -21.10 9.33
C VAL A 274 -0.97 -21.86 8.24
N ILE A 275 -1.51 -23.01 7.84
CA ILE A 275 -0.94 -23.93 6.84
C ILE A 275 -1.02 -23.38 5.40
N ARG A 276 -1.96 -22.47 5.08
CA ARG A 276 -2.17 -22.01 3.69
C ARG A 276 -1.62 -20.60 3.42
N LYS A 277 -0.40 -20.53 2.91
CA LYS A 277 0.07 -19.36 2.14
C LYS A 277 -0.50 -19.45 0.72
N ARG A 278 -1.38 -18.52 0.32
CA ARG A 278 -1.62 -18.27 -1.11
C ARG A 278 -0.29 -17.80 -1.71
N HIS A 279 0.41 -18.69 -2.41
CA HIS A 279 1.73 -18.37 -2.97
C HIS A 279 1.55 -17.38 -4.11
N MET A 280 2.32 -16.30 -4.08
CA MET A 280 2.32 -15.33 -5.16
C MET A 280 2.99 -15.96 -6.40
N PRO A 281 2.38 -15.88 -7.59
CA PRO A 281 3.02 -16.39 -8.80
C PRO A 281 4.38 -15.71 -9.04
N LYS A 282 5.38 -16.47 -9.48
CA LYS A 282 6.72 -15.94 -9.79
C LYS A 282 6.67 -14.76 -10.77
N ASN A 283 5.84 -14.87 -11.82
CA ASN A 283 5.66 -13.80 -12.81
C ASN A 283 5.06 -12.52 -12.20
N LEU A 284 4.25 -12.64 -11.15
CA LEU A 284 3.71 -11.48 -10.43
C LEU A 284 4.80 -10.80 -9.59
N PHE A 285 5.68 -11.59 -8.95
CA PHE A 285 6.84 -11.06 -8.26
C PHE A 285 7.82 -10.33 -9.21
N ILE A 286 8.07 -10.90 -10.40
CA ILE A 286 8.87 -10.24 -11.44
C ILE A 286 8.21 -8.91 -11.85
N THR A 287 6.88 -8.90 -12.01
CA THR A 287 6.14 -7.67 -12.30
C THR A 287 6.33 -6.61 -11.21
N GLU A 288 6.29 -7.00 -9.93
CA GLU A 288 6.58 -6.08 -8.81
C GLU A 288 7.99 -5.50 -8.89
N LEU A 289 9.01 -6.32 -9.15
CA LEU A 289 10.39 -5.87 -9.28
C LEU A 289 10.57 -4.89 -10.43
N LEU A 290 9.94 -5.15 -11.58
CA LEU A 290 9.97 -4.23 -12.71
C LEU A 290 9.28 -2.89 -12.41
N LEU A 291 8.18 -2.90 -11.63
CA LEU A 291 7.56 -1.66 -11.17
C LEU A 291 8.45 -0.90 -10.18
N VAL A 292 9.20 -1.59 -9.32
CA VAL A 292 10.22 -0.93 -8.46
C VAL A 292 11.28 -0.25 -9.32
N ALA A 293 11.77 -0.91 -10.37
CA ALA A 293 12.74 -0.33 -11.29
C ALA A 293 12.19 0.92 -12.00
N ILE A 294 10.92 0.90 -12.43
CA ILE A 294 10.24 2.08 -12.98
C ILE A 294 10.17 3.22 -11.95
N CYS A 295 9.75 2.93 -10.71
CA CYS A 295 9.74 3.94 -9.64
C CYS A 295 11.14 4.53 -9.44
N PHE A 296 12.16 3.67 -9.37
CA PHE A 296 13.56 4.08 -9.20
C PHE A 296 14.00 5.02 -10.32
N THR A 297 13.68 4.68 -11.57
CA THR A 297 13.97 5.53 -12.74
C THR A 297 13.34 6.92 -12.60
N TYR A 298 12.08 7.01 -12.15
CA TYR A 298 11.44 8.31 -11.97
C TYR A 298 12.04 9.10 -10.82
N MET A 299 12.45 8.42 -9.73
CA MET A 299 13.14 9.07 -8.62
C MET A 299 14.48 9.65 -9.06
N THR A 300 15.31 8.87 -9.77
CA THR A 300 16.61 9.35 -10.25
C THR A 300 16.45 10.49 -11.25
N ARG A 301 15.44 10.45 -12.12
CA ARG A 301 15.13 11.56 -13.04
C ARG A 301 14.71 12.83 -12.30
N ILE A 302 13.81 12.72 -11.33
CA ILE A 302 13.40 13.87 -10.52
C ILE A 302 14.62 14.46 -9.81
N THR A 303 15.44 13.63 -9.16
CA THR A 303 16.63 14.11 -8.47
C THR A 303 17.62 14.77 -9.44
N GLY A 304 17.89 14.15 -10.60
CA GLY A 304 18.77 14.71 -11.62
C GLY A 304 18.30 16.07 -12.15
N ILE A 305 17.01 16.23 -12.48
CA ILE A 305 16.46 17.52 -12.94
C ILE A 305 16.58 18.58 -11.85
N VAL A 306 16.30 18.21 -10.59
CA VAL A 306 16.34 19.15 -9.46
C VAL A 306 17.78 19.54 -9.13
N THR A 307 18.74 18.62 -9.25
CA THR A 307 20.17 18.90 -9.11
C THR A 307 20.64 19.85 -10.21
N ASP A 308 20.35 19.55 -11.49
CA ASP A 308 20.66 20.42 -12.64
C ASP A 308 20.08 21.82 -12.46
N PHE A 309 18.83 21.91 -12.02
CA PHE A 309 18.15 23.17 -11.77
C PHE A 309 18.82 23.98 -10.66
N ASN A 310 19.16 23.34 -9.53
CA ASN A 310 19.82 24.01 -8.42
C ASN A 310 21.24 24.47 -8.79
N MET A 311 22.02 23.66 -9.52
CA MET A 311 23.36 24.02 -10.00
C MET A 311 23.28 25.20 -11.00
N GLY A 312 22.33 25.18 -11.93
CA GLY A 312 22.12 26.24 -12.91
C GLY A 312 21.75 27.60 -12.28
N MET A 313 20.96 27.60 -11.20
CA MET A 313 20.61 28.82 -10.47
C MET A 313 21.80 29.44 -9.71
N VAL A 314 22.76 28.64 -9.24
CA VAL A 314 23.97 29.14 -8.55
C VAL A 314 24.94 29.79 -9.54
N GLY A 315 25.03 29.27 -10.77
CA GLY A 315 25.90 29.81 -11.82
C GLY A 315 25.37 31.05 -12.55
N ASN A 316 24.04 31.21 -12.68
CA ASN A 316 23.41 32.28 -13.47
C ASN A 316 22.68 33.30 -12.59
N THR A 317 23.40 34.01 -11.72
CA THR A 317 22.76 34.96 -10.81
C THR A 317 22.21 36.23 -11.49
N ILE A 318 22.53 36.55 -12.75
CA ILE A 318 22.11 37.83 -13.35
C ILE A 318 22.04 37.78 -14.89
N ILE A 319 20.95 37.31 -15.51
CA ILE A 319 20.41 37.92 -16.77
C ILE A 319 18.89 37.72 -16.82
N ASN A 320 18.16 38.84 -16.95
CA ASN A 320 16.69 39.03 -16.90
C ASN A 320 15.84 38.33 -17.99
N ASN A 321 16.17 37.12 -18.42
CA ASN A 321 15.31 36.36 -19.32
C ASN A 321 14.82 35.10 -18.60
N ILE A 322 13.52 35.07 -18.30
CA ILE A 322 12.83 33.85 -17.88
C ILE A 322 13.07 32.80 -18.98
N ASN A 323 13.93 31.83 -18.69
CA ASN A 323 14.34 30.86 -19.68
C ASN A 323 13.21 29.83 -19.81
N ILE A 324 12.69 29.63 -21.03
CA ILE A 324 11.59 28.69 -21.28
C ILE A 324 11.95 27.28 -20.75
N GLU A 325 13.24 26.95 -20.73
CA GLU A 325 13.85 25.75 -20.13
C GLU A 325 13.48 25.52 -18.65
N GLU A 326 13.35 26.56 -17.84
CA GLU A 326 12.98 26.43 -16.42
C GLU A 326 11.55 25.92 -16.25
N TYR A 327 10.59 26.48 -17.01
CA TYR A 327 9.21 26.01 -17.00
C TYR A 327 9.07 24.58 -17.49
N TYR A 328 9.89 24.16 -18.46
CA TYR A 328 9.91 22.77 -18.92
C TYR A 328 10.37 21.82 -17.81
N ASN A 329 11.45 22.17 -17.09
CA ASN A 329 11.94 21.37 -15.98
C ASN A 329 10.88 21.21 -14.89
N TYR A 330 10.15 22.28 -14.55
CA TYR A 330 9.04 22.20 -13.61
C TYR A 330 7.92 21.29 -14.09
N GLY A 331 7.51 21.41 -15.36
CA GLY A 331 6.51 20.55 -15.97
C GLY A 331 6.91 19.07 -15.91
N MET A 332 8.18 18.77 -16.19
CA MET A 332 8.70 17.41 -16.17
C MET A 332 8.83 16.83 -14.76
N ILE A 333 9.26 17.62 -13.77
CA ILE A 333 9.26 17.22 -12.35
C ILE A 333 7.84 16.83 -11.92
N LEU A 334 6.84 17.67 -12.19
CA LEU A 334 5.45 17.38 -11.85
C LEU A 334 4.93 16.13 -12.56
N LEU A 335 5.30 15.94 -13.82
CA LEU A 335 4.96 14.77 -14.60
C LEU A 335 5.58 13.50 -14.01
N TYR A 336 6.89 13.48 -13.76
CA TYR A 336 7.56 12.32 -13.16
C TYR A 336 7.07 12.03 -11.74
N LEU A 337 6.77 13.05 -10.94
CA LEU A 337 6.17 12.87 -9.63
C LEU A 337 4.79 12.19 -9.73
N ALA A 338 3.96 12.62 -10.68
CA ALA A 338 2.67 11.99 -10.95
C ALA A 338 2.83 10.52 -11.40
N LEU A 339 3.80 10.23 -12.27
CA LEU A 339 4.07 8.86 -12.73
C LEU A 339 4.63 7.97 -11.62
N MET A 340 5.52 8.49 -10.79
CA MET A 340 6.02 7.81 -9.60
C MET A 340 4.87 7.48 -8.64
N MET A 341 3.96 8.42 -8.41
CA MET A 341 2.75 8.18 -7.60
C MET A 341 1.84 7.11 -8.20
N LEU A 342 1.65 7.10 -9.52
CA LEU A 342 0.90 6.05 -10.22
C LEU A 342 1.57 4.67 -10.12
N ALA A 343 2.91 4.63 -10.21
CA ALA A 343 3.71 3.42 -10.09
C ALA A 343 3.68 2.87 -8.66
N MET A 344 3.91 3.71 -7.65
CA MET A 344 3.80 3.35 -6.24
C MET A 344 2.40 2.83 -5.91
N ARG A 345 1.35 3.51 -6.37
CA ARG A 345 -0.03 3.07 -6.15
C ARG A 345 -0.34 1.72 -6.80
N ALA A 346 0.20 1.45 -7.98
CA ALA A 346 0.08 0.15 -8.64
C ALA A 346 0.78 -0.94 -7.82
N LEU A 347 1.97 -0.64 -7.31
CA LEU A 347 2.86 -1.55 -6.61
C LEU A 347 2.35 -1.91 -5.19
N ILE A 348 1.82 -0.95 -4.42
CA ILE A 348 1.33 -1.22 -3.05
C ILE A 348 0.13 -2.20 -3.05
N GLY A 349 -0.61 -2.31 -4.15
CA GLY A 349 -1.81 -3.12 -4.24
C GLY A 349 -1.65 -4.45 -5.00
N ILE A 350 -0.57 -4.67 -5.75
CA ILE A 350 -0.52 -5.79 -6.69
C ILE A 350 -0.50 -7.16 -5.97
N ALA A 351 0.27 -7.30 -4.89
CA ALA A 351 0.29 -8.51 -4.03
C ALA A 351 -1.02 -8.80 -3.27
N SER A 352 -2.05 -7.97 -3.38
CA SER A 352 -3.33 -8.16 -2.64
C SER A 352 -4.32 -9.12 -3.30
N GLY A 353 -4.07 -9.57 -4.55
CA GLY A 353 -5.06 -10.35 -5.29
C GLY A 353 -6.33 -9.58 -5.66
N ARG A 354 -6.31 -8.24 -5.56
CA ARG A 354 -7.39 -7.34 -6.00
C ARG A 354 -7.44 -7.14 -7.50
N LEU A 355 -8.60 -7.41 -8.09
CA LEU A 355 -8.89 -7.08 -9.48
C LEU A 355 -8.71 -5.60 -9.80
N GLN A 356 -9.05 -4.70 -8.88
CA GLN A 356 -8.83 -3.27 -9.07
C GLN A 356 -7.35 -2.91 -9.09
N SER A 357 -6.53 -3.55 -8.25
CA SER A 357 -5.08 -3.33 -8.25
C SER A 357 -4.45 -3.84 -9.54
N TRP A 358 -4.84 -5.04 -10.01
CA TRP A 358 -4.42 -5.57 -11.31
C TRP A 358 -4.75 -4.59 -12.46
N ARG A 359 -5.99 -4.08 -12.50
CA ARG A 359 -6.42 -3.11 -13.52
C ARG A 359 -5.63 -1.81 -13.46
N ARG A 360 -5.34 -1.33 -12.24
CA ARG A 360 -4.53 -0.13 -12.03
C ARG A 360 -3.10 -0.33 -12.53
N VAL A 361 -2.47 -1.48 -12.28
CA VAL A 361 -1.12 -1.77 -12.78
C VAL A 361 -1.04 -1.64 -14.30
N ILE A 362 -1.98 -2.27 -15.02
CA ILE A 362 -1.99 -2.21 -16.49
C ILE A 362 -2.25 -0.79 -16.97
N ARG A 363 -3.21 -0.08 -16.38
CA ARG A 363 -3.50 1.31 -16.73
C ARG A 363 -2.32 2.25 -16.45
N SER A 364 -1.62 2.06 -15.34
CA SER A 364 -0.40 2.80 -15.03
C SER A 364 0.67 2.51 -16.09
N CYS A 365 0.86 1.25 -16.49
CA CYS A 365 1.82 0.90 -17.54
C CYS A 365 1.46 1.54 -18.90
N ILE A 366 0.18 1.59 -19.27
CA ILE A 366 -0.29 2.30 -20.46
C ILE A 366 -0.02 3.82 -20.32
N ALA A 367 -0.32 4.39 -19.16
CA ALA A 367 -0.10 5.81 -18.89
C ALA A 367 1.40 6.19 -18.91
N PHE A 368 2.31 5.27 -18.59
CA PHE A 368 3.75 5.51 -18.67
C PHE A 368 4.25 5.71 -20.11
N VAL A 369 3.60 5.11 -21.11
CA VAL A 369 4.05 5.18 -22.50
C VAL A 369 4.10 6.62 -23.02
N ILE A 370 3.07 7.42 -22.74
CA ILE A 370 2.94 8.78 -23.30
C ILE A 370 4.06 9.70 -22.80
N PRO A 371 4.33 9.81 -21.48
CA PRO A 371 5.41 10.64 -20.97
C PRO A 371 6.81 10.17 -21.37
N ILE A 372 7.04 8.85 -21.46
CA ILE A 372 8.33 8.30 -21.90
C ILE A 372 8.61 8.77 -23.33
N LEU A 373 7.63 8.66 -24.22
CA LEU A 373 7.77 9.14 -25.59
C LEU A 373 7.94 10.66 -25.64
N ALA A 374 7.18 11.42 -24.86
CA ALA A 374 7.36 12.88 -24.79
C ALA A 374 8.78 13.24 -24.33
N SER A 375 9.30 12.58 -23.30
CA SER A 375 10.64 12.86 -22.76
C SER A 375 11.77 12.65 -23.76
N MET A 376 11.63 11.70 -24.70
CA MET A 376 12.61 11.44 -25.77
C MET A 376 12.84 12.65 -26.69
N TYR A 377 11.82 13.48 -26.89
CA TYR A 377 11.87 14.60 -27.84
C TYR A 377 12.15 15.95 -27.15
N ILE A 378 12.08 16.00 -25.82
CA ILE A 378 12.13 17.25 -25.05
C ILE A 378 13.53 17.51 -24.48
N TYR A 379 14.27 16.49 -24.04
CA TYR A 379 15.56 16.70 -23.37
C TYR A 379 16.75 16.72 -24.34
N ASN A 380 17.66 17.66 -24.09
CA ASN A 380 18.93 17.78 -24.80
C ASN A 380 19.90 16.68 -24.33
N PRO A 381 20.48 15.85 -25.23
CA PRO A 381 21.36 14.73 -24.91
C PRO A 381 22.51 14.97 -23.92
N GLY A 382 22.88 16.23 -23.66
CA GLY A 382 23.93 16.62 -22.71
C GLY A 382 23.50 16.91 -21.26
N SER A 383 22.21 16.85 -20.91
CA SER A 383 21.74 17.06 -19.53
C SER A 383 22.12 15.89 -18.59
N TYR A 384 22.33 16.18 -17.30
CA TYR A 384 22.60 15.18 -16.25
C TYR A 384 21.46 14.16 -16.11
N VAL A 385 20.25 14.51 -16.57
CA VAL A 385 19.11 13.61 -16.72
C VAL A 385 19.43 12.38 -17.57
N HIS A 386 20.31 12.51 -18.57
CA HIS A 386 20.70 11.41 -19.46
C HIS A 386 21.70 10.43 -18.82
N LEU A 387 22.41 10.80 -17.74
CA LEU A 387 23.25 9.86 -16.98
C LEU A 387 22.41 8.74 -16.33
N PHE A 388 21.15 9.05 -16.03
CA PHE A 388 20.22 8.14 -15.37
C PHE A 388 19.10 7.67 -16.32
N ASP A 389 19.23 7.94 -17.61
CA ASP A 389 18.28 7.45 -18.60
C ASP A 389 18.43 5.94 -18.78
N LEU A 390 17.54 5.20 -18.13
CA LEU A 390 17.08 3.95 -18.74
C LEU A 390 16.58 4.32 -20.13
N ASN A 391 17.26 3.78 -21.14
CA ASN A 391 16.93 3.98 -22.53
C ASN A 391 15.40 3.90 -22.66
N PRO A 392 14.74 4.93 -23.18
CA PRO A 392 13.28 5.00 -23.12
C PRO A 392 12.62 3.83 -23.89
N TYR A 393 13.34 3.18 -24.81
CA TYR A 393 12.94 1.89 -25.40
C TYR A 393 12.97 0.73 -24.40
N VAL A 394 13.92 0.71 -23.45
CA VAL A 394 13.96 -0.26 -22.34
C VAL A 394 12.79 -0.03 -21.40
N THR A 395 12.51 1.21 -20.99
CA THR A 395 11.35 1.51 -20.12
C THR A 395 10.04 1.13 -20.81
N LEU A 396 9.93 1.39 -22.11
CA LEU A 396 8.79 0.97 -22.93
C LEU A 396 8.67 -0.57 -23.02
N ALA A 397 9.79 -1.26 -23.25
CA ALA A 397 9.83 -2.72 -23.28
C ALA A 397 9.45 -3.33 -21.92
N VAL A 398 9.89 -2.73 -20.81
CA VAL A 398 9.50 -3.14 -19.46
C VAL A 398 7.99 -2.93 -19.24
N ALA A 399 7.45 -1.76 -19.61
CA ALA A 399 6.03 -1.47 -19.47
C ALA A 399 5.16 -2.43 -20.28
N TYR A 400 5.50 -2.68 -21.54
CA TYR A 400 4.81 -3.68 -22.37
C TYR A 400 5.00 -5.10 -21.85
N GLY A 401 6.19 -5.44 -21.35
CA GLY A 401 6.47 -6.72 -20.73
C GLY A 401 5.58 -6.98 -19.51
N ILE A 402 5.39 -5.97 -18.65
CA ILE A 402 4.46 -6.03 -17.52
C ILE A 402 3.03 -6.27 -18.01
N ILE A 403 2.55 -5.51 -19.00
CA ILE A 403 1.19 -5.66 -19.55
C ILE A 403 1.01 -7.07 -20.11
N LEU A 404 1.95 -7.55 -20.92
CA LEU A 404 1.90 -8.86 -21.53
C LEU A 404 1.90 -9.96 -20.46
N MET A 405 2.80 -9.89 -19.47
CA MET A 405 2.85 -10.86 -18.38
C MET A 405 1.54 -10.86 -17.58
N THR A 406 1.02 -9.70 -17.20
CA THR A 406 -0.17 -9.60 -16.34
C THR A 406 -1.47 -10.02 -17.04
N VAL A 407 -1.59 -9.82 -18.36
CA VAL A 407 -2.77 -10.20 -19.14
C VAL A 407 -2.69 -11.65 -19.63
N MET A 408 -1.54 -12.09 -20.12
CA MET A 408 -1.42 -13.39 -20.79
C MET A 408 -1.16 -14.53 -19.79
N SER A 409 -0.48 -14.27 -18.67
CA SER A 409 -0.11 -15.31 -17.72
C SER A 409 -1.35 -15.92 -17.05
N VAL A 410 -1.54 -17.23 -17.26
CA VAL A 410 -2.60 -18.02 -16.62
C VAL A 410 -2.46 -17.98 -15.10
N SER A 411 -1.24 -18.06 -14.57
CA SER A 411 -0.99 -18.06 -13.13
C SER A 411 -1.35 -16.73 -12.46
N ILE A 412 -1.15 -15.60 -13.16
CA ILE A 412 -1.53 -14.28 -12.66
C ILE A 412 -3.06 -14.12 -12.70
N ARG A 413 -3.71 -14.48 -13.81
CA ARG A 413 -5.18 -14.41 -13.91
C ARG A 413 -5.86 -15.31 -12.87
N ALA A 414 -5.37 -16.53 -12.67
CA ALA A 414 -5.85 -17.43 -11.62
C ALA A 414 -5.66 -16.83 -10.21
N TYR A 415 -4.56 -16.10 -9.98
CA TYR A 415 -4.31 -15.43 -8.71
C TYR A 415 -5.31 -14.28 -8.42
N TYR A 416 -5.79 -13.59 -9.45
CA TYR A 416 -6.79 -12.52 -9.32
C TYR A 416 -8.24 -12.99 -9.47
N THR A 417 -8.45 -14.24 -9.86
CA THR A 417 -9.79 -14.85 -9.93
C THR A 417 -10.27 -15.14 -8.49
N PRO A 418 -11.48 -14.68 -8.11
CA PRO A 418 -12.09 -15.03 -6.82
C PRO A 418 -12.22 -16.55 -6.66
N LYS A 419 -12.11 -17.05 -5.43
CA LYS A 419 -12.31 -18.48 -5.14
C LYS A 419 -13.72 -18.90 -5.58
N GLY A 420 -13.86 -20.10 -6.12
CA GLY A 420 -15.16 -20.63 -6.56
C GLY A 420 -15.68 -20.09 -7.89
N ARG A 421 -14.95 -19.18 -8.56
CA ARG A 421 -15.32 -18.68 -9.88
C ARG A 421 -14.46 -19.26 -10.99
N GLU A 422 -15.08 -19.47 -12.15
CA GLU A 422 -14.37 -19.81 -13.37
C GLU A 422 -13.52 -18.61 -13.83
N MET A 423 -12.32 -18.91 -14.32
CA MET A 423 -11.39 -17.88 -14.78
C MET A 423 -11.84 -17.32 -16.14
N PRO A 424 -12.08 -16.00 -16.27
CA PRO A 424 -12.49 -15.38 -17.52
C PRO A 424 -11.46 -15.53 -18.65
N LYS A 425 -11.93 -15.49 -19.91
CA LYS A 425 -11.07 -15.57 -21.10
C LYS A 425 -10.21 -14.31 -21.23
N VAL A 426 -9.04 -14.41 -21.87
CA VAL A 426 -8.09 -13.27 -22.03
C VAL A 426 -8.77 -12.01 -22.59
N ARG A 427 -9.68 -12.18 -23.55
CA ARG A 427 -10.45 -11.08 -24.16
C ARG A 427 -11.25 -10.27 -23.13
N GLU A 428 -11.81 -10.94 -22.13
CA GLU A 428 -12.60 -10.28 -21.07
C GLU A 428 -11.69 -9.52 -20.11
N TRP A 429 -10.51 -10.07 -19.78
CA TRP A 429 -9.48 -9.35 -19.02
C TRP A 429 -9.02 -8.09 -19.77
N PHE A 430 -8.78 -8.19 -21.08
CA PHE A 430 -8.43 -7.03 -21.90
C PHE A 430 -9.56 -5.99 -21.94
N ARG A 431 -10.81 -6.43 -22.12
CA ARG A 431 -11.98 -5.54 -22.05
C ARG A 431 -12.06 -4.85 -20.69
N TYR A 432 -11.85 -5.58 -19.59
CA TYR A 432 -11.87 -5.05 -18.23
C TYR A 432 -10.82 -3.95 -17.98
N VAL A 433 -9.68 -3.97 -18.68
CA VAL A 433 -8.71 -2.86 -18.61
C VAL A 433 -9.37 -1.53 -18.97
N PHE A 434 -10.13 -1.48 -20.05
CA PHE A 434 -10.73 -0.25 -20.56
C PHE A 434 -12.16 -0.03 -20.06
N PHE A 435 -12.99 -1.06 -20.04
CA PHE A 435 -14.44 -0.98 -19.88
C PHE A 435 -14.97 -1.92 -18.79
N GLY A 436 -16.02 -1.48 -18.09
CA GLY A 436 -16.89 -2.34 -17.30
C GLY A 436 -16.26 -3.04 -16.08
N LYS A 437 -16.93 -4.12 -15.66
CA LYS A 437 -16.55 -5.06 -14.60
C LYS A 437 -16.14 -6.39 -15.24
N LEU A 438 -15.23 -7.12 -14.60
CA LEU A 438 -14.77 -8.43 -15.09
C LEU A 438 -15.80 -9.54 -14.79
N TYR A 439 -16.53 -9.40 -13.69
CA TYR A 439 -17.61 -10.30 -13.29
C TYR A 439 -18.93 -9.49 -13.24
N GLY A 440 -20.05 -10.14 -13.56
CA GLY A 440 -21.37 -9.50 -13.74
C GLY A 440 -21.96 -8.83 -12.49
N ASP A 441 -23.07 -8.11 -12.70
CA ASP A 441 -23.71 -7.19 -11.75
C ASP A 441 -24.39 -7.84 -10.53
N GLU A 442 -24.52 -9.18 -10.47
CA GLU A 442 -25.14 -9.88 -9.33
C GLU A 442 -24.51 -9.50 -7.98
N GLU A 443 -23.21 -9.28 -7.97
CA GLU A 443 -22.47 -8.90 -6.78
C GLU A 443 -22.91 -7.53 -6.27
N ASP A 444 -23.02 -6.51 -7.13
CA ASP A 444 -23.51 -5.20 -6.70
C ASP A 444 -24.99 -5.24 -6.31
N SER A 445 -25.79 -6.15 -6.89
CA SER A 445 -27.19 -6.33 -6.46
C SER A 445 -27.33 -6.98 -5.08
N ILE A 446 -26.47 -7.95 -4.75
CA ILE A 446 -26.42 -8.58 -3.41
C ILE A 446 -25.85 -7.58 -2.41
N TRP A 447 -24.82 -6.83 -2.79
CA TRP A 447 -24.23 -5.77 -1.97
C TRP A 447 -25.19 -4.59 -1.75
N GLU A 448 -25.91 -4.14 -2.78
CA GLU A 448 -26.96 -3.11 -2.68
C GLU A 448 -28.11 -3.62 -1.80
N LYS A 449 -28.53 -4.88 -1.94
CA LYS A 449 -29.52 -5.50 -1.05
C LYS A 449 -29.06 -5.55 0.40
N ILE A 450 -27.83 -6.02 0.65
CA ILE A 450 -27.21 -6.04 1.99
C ILE A 450 -27.11 -4.63 2.55
N LYS A 451 -26.73 -3.65 1.73
CA LYS A 451 -26.62 -2.25 2.15
C LYS A 451 -27.98 -1.63 2.46
N SER A 452 -29.03 -2.00 1.72
CA SER A 452 -30.41 -1.58 1.96
C SER A 452 -31.12 -2.31 3.10
N SER A 453 -30.55 -3.43 3.60
CA SER A 453 -31.05 -4.14 4.77
C SER A 453 -30.31 -3.77 6.06
N ILE A 454 -29.13 -3.15 5.95
CA ILE A 454 -28.25 -2.75 7.06
C ILE A 454 -28.36 -1.25 7.37
N PHE A 455 -28.74 -0.43 6.39
CA PHE A 455 -29.08 0.99 6.54
C PHE A 455 -30.54 1.20 6.15
#